data_AF-A0A1C5Y1Z8-F1
#
_entry.id   AF-A0A1C5Y1Z8-F1
#
_cell.length_a   1.000
_cell.length_b   1.000
_cell.length_c   1.000
_cell.angle_alpha   90.00
_cell.angle_beta   90.00
_cell.angle_gamma   90.00
#
_symmetry.space_group_name_H-M   'P 1'
#
loop_
_entity.id
_entity.type
_entity.pdbx_description
1 polymer ?
#
loop_
_entity_poly.entity_id
_entity_poly.type
_entity_poly.pdbx_seq_one_letter_code
_entity_poly.pdbx_strand_id
1 'polypeptide(L)'
;MKMKKLTGIVLAAACMVSLAGCGSSEKKEVNVEKPEDLKTLTIGVQQGTTGDILSSEQVEKDSQMKRYPKGSTAIQALKNGKIDCVVIDSEPAAKFVEKNQDLKIIDGVFETEEYAMCVKKGNTELLDEMNKALEELKEDGTVDKIIGNYIGDDTGKYQYESPADVDHSKGTLVMATNAEFEPYEYHEGDGIVGIDVDLSRAICDKMGYDLEILDMEFDSILPSIAAGKADFGAAGMTVDAERQKNADFTDTYANASQVVIVRK
;
A
#
# COMPACT_ATOMS: atom_id res chain seq x y z
N MET A 1 -27.03 -80.10 21.71
CA MET A 1 -27.53 -78.71 21.62
C MET A 1 -26.33 -77.78 21.41
N LYS A 2 -26.52 -76.70 20.67
CA LYS A 2 -25.54 -75.91 19.88
C LYS A 2 -24.47 -75.12 20.68
N MET A 3 -23.28 -75.05 20.05
CA MET A 3 -22.32 -73.93 19.91
C MET A 3 -22.58 -72.61 20.69
N LYS A 4 -21.51 -71.99 21.23
CA LYS A 4 -20.72 -70.92 20.54
C LYS A 4 -19.52 -70.43 21.37
N LYS A 5 -18.45 -70.12 20.63
CA LYS A 5 -17.19 -69.46 21.04
C LYS A 5 -17.45 -68.06 21.62
N LEU A 6 -16.53 -67.54 22.44
CA LEU A 6 -15.93 -66.22 22.16
C LEU A 6 -14.58 -66.05 22.87
N THR A 7 -13.57 -65.79 22.06
CA THR A 7 -12.21 -65.38 22.37
C THR A 7 -12.22 -63.93 22.87
N GLY A 8 -11.45 -63.61 23.92
CA GLY A 8 -11.24 -62.24 24.39
C GLY A 8 -9.76 -62.02 24.66
N ILE A 9 -9.04 -61.55 23.65
CA ILE A 9 -7.67 -61.03 23.77
C ILE A 9 -7.79 -59.61 24.34
N VAL A 10 -7.28 -59.38 25.55
CA VAL A 10 -7.14 -58.03 26.11
C VAL A 10 -5.88 -57.42 25.50
N LEU A 11 -6.08 -56.53 24.53
CA LEU A 11 -5.03 -55.70 23.95
C LEU A 11 -4.73 -54.57 24.95
N ALA A 12 -3.54 -54.58 25.55
CA ALA A 12 -3.06 -53.46 26.34
C ALA A 12 -2.76 -52.28 25.40
N ALA A 13 -3.65 -51.28 25.40
CA ALA A 13 -3.41 -50.02 24.71
C ALA A 13 -2.35 -49.22 25.50
N ALA A 14 -1.13 -49.17 24.95
CA ALA A 14 -0.12 -48.22 25.38
C ALA A 14 -0.56 -46.82 24.93
N CYS A 15 -1.02 -45.99 25.87
CA CYS A 15 -1.13 -44.55 25.64
C CYS A 15 0.29 -43.98 25.49
N MET A 16 0.81 -43.96 24.28
CA MET A 16 1.87 -43.03 23.89
C MET A 16 1.28 -41.63 23.95
N VAL A 17 1.53 -40.93 25.07
CA VAL A 17 1.47 -39.47 25.08
C VAL A 17 2.61 -39.00 24.18
N SER A 18 2.31 -38.82 22.90
CA SER A 18 3.14 -38.00 22.04
C SER A 18 3.09 -36.59 22.61
N LEU A 19 4.13 -36.23 23.38
CA LEU A 19 4.52 -34.83 23.52
C LEU A 19 4.92 -34.38 22.11
N ALA A 20 3.91 -34.03 21.30
CA ALA A 20 4.13 -33.16 20.16
C ALA A 20 4.79 -31.92 20.77
N GLY A 21 6.07 -31.76 20.44
CA GLY A 21 6.88 -30.68 20.96
C GLY A 21 6.11 -29.38 20.83
N CYS A 22 6.17 -28.56 21.87
CA CYS A 22 6.07 -27.12 21.68
C CYS A 22 7.06 -26.78 20.57
N GLY A 23 6.57 -26.67 19.34
CA GLY A 23 7.33 -26.14 18.23
C GLY A 23 7.60 -24.70 18.58
N SER A 24 8.73 -24.42 19.24
CA SER A 24 9.43 -23.18 19.00
C SER A 24 9.72 -23.19 17.51
N SER A 25 8.84 -22.56 16.71
CA SER A 25 9.16 -22.26 15.33
C SER A 25 10.45 -21.47 15.37
N GLU A 26 11.58 -22.12 15.06
CA GLU A 26 12.84 -21.42 14.89
C GLU A 26 12.57 -20.30 13.90
N LYS A 27 12.90 -19.06 14.28
CA LYS A 27 12.74 -17.90 13.39
C LYS A 27 13.55 -18.19 12.14
N LYS A 28 12.87 -18.45 11.03
CA LYS A 28 13.49 -18.51 9.70
C LYS A 28 14.13 -17.15 9.45
N GLU A 29 15.45 -17.11 9.40
CA GLU A 29 16.18 -15.92 9.01
C GLU A 29 15.90 -15.65 7.53
N VAL A 30 15.46 -14.43 7.23
CA VAL A 30 15.14 -13.99 5.87
C VAL A 30 16.22 -13.02 5.42
N ASN A 31 17.02 -13.43 4.44
CA ASN A 31 17.97 -12.57 3.75
C ASN A 31 17.48 -12.35 2.32
N VAL A 32 17.33 -11.09 1.91
CA VAL A 32 16.86 -10.69 0.58
C VAL A 32 17.76 -9.55 0.13
N GLU A 33 18.59 -9.76 -0.87
CA GLU A 33 19.49 -8.73 -1.41
C GLU A 33 19.03 -8.25 -2.79
N LYS A 34 18.15 -9.02 -3.44
CA LYS A 34 17.62 -8.79 -4.78
C LYS A 34 16.29 -9.52 -4.98
N PRO A 35 15.50 -9.19 -6.01
CA PRO A 35 14.15 -9.74 -6.19
C PRO A 35 14.10 -11.27 -6.23
N GLU A 36 15.11 -11.94 -6.81
CA GLU A 36 15.11 -13.40 -6.97
C GLU A 36 15.21 -14.15 -5.63
N ASP A 37 15.67 -13.51 -4.55
CA ASP A 37 15.75 -14.12 -3.23
C ASP A 37 14.34 -14.33 -2.60
N LEU A 38 13.31 -13.67 -3.16
CA LEU A 38 11.90 -13.87 -2.79
C LEU A 38 11.35 -15.22 -3.24
N LYS A 39 12.02 -15.90 -4.17
CA LYS A 39 11.52 -17.07 -4.91
C LYS A 39 10.88 -18.17 -4.06
N THR A 40 11.39 -18.42 -2.87
CA THR A 40 10.92 -19.50 -1.97
C THR A 40 10.19 -19.00 -0.71
N LEU A 41 10.03 -17.68 -0.57
CA LEU A 41 9.41 -17.06 0.59
C LEU A 41 7.89 -17.07 0.48
N THR A 42 7.19 -17.05 1.60
CA THR A 42 5.77 -16.68 1.63
C THR A 42 5.67 -15.17 1.84
N ILE A 43 5.05 -14.46 0.91
CA ILE A 43 5.15 -13.00 0.81
C ILE A 43 3.77 -12.39 1.06
N GLY A 44 3.70 -11.40 1.97
CA GLY A 44 2.54 -10.54 2.11
C GLY A 44 2.65 -9.30 1.24
N VAL A 45 1.58 -8.95 0.56
CA VAL A 45 1.48 -7.73 -0.26
C VAL A 45 0.08 -7.15 -0.12
N GLN A 46 -0.07 -5.84 -0.38
CA GLN A 46 -1.38 -5.26 -0.62
C GLN A 46 -1.82 -5.55 -2.07
N GLN A 47 -3.05 -6.02 -2.24
CA GLN A 47 -3.58 -6.44 -3.53
C GLN A 47 -3.57 -5.28 -4.54
N GLY A 48 -3.05 -5.54 -5.75
CA GLY A 48 -3.06 -4.58 -6.86
C GLY A 48 -1.94 -3.53 -6.85
N THR A 49 -1.07 -3.56 -5.85
CA THR A 49 0.11 -2.68 -5.77
C THR A 49 1.25 -3.16 -6.68
N THR A 50 2.25 -2.31 -6.92
CA THR A 50 3.46 -2.73 -7.64
C THR A 50 4.25 -3.77 -6.85
N GLY A 51 4.25 -3.70 -5.51
CA GLY A 51 4.78 -4.77 -4.66
C GLY A 51 4.14 -6.15 -4.92
N ASP A 52 2.83 -6.21 -5.17
CA ASP A 52 2.13 -7.44 -5.59
C ASP A 52 2.62 -7.93 -6.97
N ILE A 53 2.64 -7.04 -7.96
CA ILE A 53 3.04 -7.34 -9.33
C ILE A 53 4.49 -7.86 -9.38
N LEU A 54 5.42 -7.06 -8.85
CA LEU A 54 6.84 -7.37 -8.87
C LEU A 54 7.17 -8.64 -8.11
N SER A 55 6.58 -8.85 -6.93
CA SER A 55 6.79 -10.08 -6.15
C SER A 55 6.22 -11.32 -6.84
N SER A 56 5.09 -11.18 -7.54
CA SER A 56 4.46 -12.28 -8.28
C SER A 56 5.35 -12.81 -9.41
N GLU A 57 6.20 -11.97 -9.99
CA GLU A 57 7.17 -12.36 -11.01
C GLU A 57 8.36 -13.17 -10.46
N GLN A 58 8.62 -13.09 -9.15
CA GLN A 58 9.79 -13.74 -8.53
C GLN A 58 9.49 -15.11 -7.93
N VAL A 59 8.25 -15.36 -7.48
CA VAL A 59 7.87 -16.58 -6.76
C VAL A 59 7.77 -17.83 -7.64
N GLU A 60 8.06 -19.01 -7.09
CA GLU A 60 7.86 -20.28 -7.82
C GLU A 60 6.38 -20.63 -8.02
N LYS A 61 5.54 -20.25 -7.06
CA LYS A 61 4.12 -20.58 -7.02
C LYS A 61 3.32 -19.40 -6.50
N ASP A 62 2.23 -19.07 -7.17
CA ASP A 62 1.29 -18.04 -6.73
C ASP A 62 0.73 -18.31 -5.31
N SER A 63 0.71 -19.58 -4.86
CA SER A 63 0.31 -19.92 -3.49
C SER A 63 1.21 -19.33 -2.39
N GLN A 64 2.40 -18.84 -2.74
CA GLN A 64 3.31 -18.09 -1.86
C GLN A 64 2.87 -16.64 -1.65
N MET A 65 2.12 -16.07 -2.60
CA MET A 65 1.59 -14.72 -2.52
C MET A 65 0.37 -14.70 -1.59
N LYS A 66 0.46 -13.94 -0.51
CA LYS A 66 -0.63 -13.63 0.41
C LYS A 66 -1.04 -12.19 0.17
N ARG A 67 -2.09 -12.02 -0.63
CA ARG A 67 -2.66 -10.72 -0.97
C ARG A 67 -3.63 -10.30 0.12
N TYR A 68 -3.44 -9.10 0.64
CA TYR A 68 -4.28 -8.49 1.67
C TYR A 68 -4.95 -7.24 1.12
N PRO A 69 -6.15 -6.89 1.60
CA PRO A 69 -6.80 -5.62 1.22
C PRO A 69 -5.97 -4.40 1.65
N LYS A 70 -5.30 -4.50 2.81
CA LYS A 70 -4.55 -3.41 3.45
C LYS A 70 -3.14 -3.81 3.84
N GLY A 71 -2.19 -2.89 3.70
CA GLY A 71 -0.80 -3.07 4.16
C GLY A 71 -0.71 -3.43 5.65
N SER A 72 -1.51 -2.77 6.49
CA SER A 72 -1.59 -3.04 7.94
C SER A 72 -2.00 -4.49 8.27
N THR A 73 -2.80 -5.14 7.42
CA THR A 73 -3.17 -6.56 7.59
C THR A 73 -2.03 -7.50 7.19
N ALA A 74 -1.26 -7.16 6.14
CA ALA A 74 -0.05 -7.89 5.77
C ALA A 74 1.00 -7.83 6.89
N ILE A 75 1.22 -6.65 7.48
CA ILE A 75 2.11 -6.46 8.64
C ILE A 75 1.68 -7.33 9.83
N GLN A 76 0.40 -7.39 10.15
CA GLN A 76 -0.10 -8.25 11.22
C GLN A 76 0.14 -9.75 10.93
N ALA A 77 -0.02 -10.19 9.68
CA ALA A 77 0.29 -11.56 9.31
C ALA A 77 1.78 -11.88 9.46
N LEU A 78 2.65 -10.92 9.12
CA LEU A 78 4.10 -11.03 9.33
C LEU A 78 4.43 -11.16 10.80
N LYS A 79 3.91 -10.28 11.66
CA LYS A 79 4.15 -10.35 13.11
C LYS A 79 3.68 -11.67 13.73
N ASN A 80 2.59 -12.22 13.21
CA ASN A 80 2.04 -13.50 13.66
C ASN A 80 2.73 -14.74 13.08
N GLY A 81 3.83 -14.58 12.33
CA GLY A 81 4.57 -15.73 11.78
C GLY A 81 3.87 -16.44 10.61
N LYS A 82 2.82 -15.84 10.03
CA LYS A 82 2.04 -16.47 8.94
C LYS A 82 2.69 -16.35 7.57
N ILE A 83 3.59 -15.39 7.41
CA ILE A 83 4.35 -15.07 6.20
C ILE A 83 5.80 -14.79 6.57
N ASP A 84 6.70 -14.90 5.59
CA ASP A 84 8.13 -14.71 5.77
C ASP A 84 8.52 -13.23 5.70
N CYS A 85 7.94 -12.48 4.77
CA CYS A 85 8.18 -11.05 4.56
C CYS A 85 6.93 -10.32 4.06
N VAL A 86 6.96 -8.99 4.09
CA VAL A 86 6.03 -8.10 3.39
C VAL A 86 6.81 -7.28 2.38
N VAL A 87 6.30 -7.16 1.15
CA VAL A 87 6.82 -6.21 0.16
C VAL A 87 5.85 -5.04 0.08
N ILE A 88 6.36 -3.84 0.31
CA ILE A 88 5.60 -2.59 0.38
C ILE A 88 6.54 -1.39 0.15
N ASP A 89 5.98 -0.27 -0.27
CA ASP A 89 6.69 0.97 -0.57
C ASP A 89 7.50 1.52 0.62
N SER A 90 8.61 2.17 0.32
CA SER A 90 9.65 2.58 1.26
C SER A 90 9.17 3.49 2.39
N GLU A 91 8.41 4.54 2.09
CA GLU A 91 7.92 5.49 3.08
C GLU A 91 6.85 4.87 4.01
N PRO A 92 5.82 4.18 3.50
CA PRO A 92 4.92 3.38 4.34
C PRO A 92 5.63 2.30 5.15
N ALA A 93 6.65 1.64 4.58
CA ALA A 93 7.45 0.68 5.32
C ALA A 93 8.13 1.32 6.53
N ALA A 94 8.70 2.52 6.37
CA ALA A 94 9.31 3.28 7.45
C ALA A 94 8.32 3.53 8.58
N LYS A 95 7.10 3.96 8.26
CA LYS A 95 6.02 4.21 9.24
C LYS A 95 5.57 2.93 9.94
N PHE A 96 5.42 1.82 9.23
CA PHE A 96 5.11 0.54 9.84
C PHE A 96 6.23 0.07 10.78
N VAL A 97 7.49 0.17 10.37
CA VAL A 97 8.62 -0.30 11.19
C VAL A 97 8.86 0.60 12.41
N GLU A 98 8.67 1.91 12.29
CA GLU A 98 8.71 2.85 13.43
C GLU A 98 7.75 2.41 14.56
N LYS A 99 6.51 2.03 14.17
CA LYS A 99 5.46 1.57 15.10
C LYS A 99 5.66 0.12 15.56
N ASN A 100 6.56 -0.65 14.93
CA ASN A 100 6.75 -2.09 15.20
C ASN A 100 8.24 -2.41 15.37
N GLN A 101 8.74 -2.24 16.60
CA GLN A 101 10.15 -2.39 16.95
C GLN A 101 10.73 -3.81 16.74
N ASP A 102 9.88 -4.82 16.54
CA ASP A 102 10.23 -6.20 16.20
C ASP A 102 10.40 -6.46 14.70
N LEU A 103 10.19 -5.45 13.85
CA LEU A 103 10.36 -5.50 12.40
C LEU A 103 11.58 -4.69 11.96
N LYS A 104 12.12 -5.01 10.78
CA LYS A 104 13.19 -4.26 10.10
C LYS A 104 12.92 -4.19 8.60
N ILE A 105 13.45 -3.15 7.96
CA ILE A 105 13.42 -2.94 6.51
C ILE A 105 14.70 -3.51 5.89
N ILE A 106 14.56 -4.13 4.73
CA ILE A 106 15.62 -4.41 3.79
C ILE A 106 15.34 -3.60 2.52
N ASP A 107 16.24 -2.68 2.22
CA ASP A 107 16.19 -1.73 1.10
C ASP A 107 17.14 -2.16 -0.03
N GLY A 108 17.07 -1.50 -1.19
CA GLY A 108 17.93 -1.73 -2.35
C GLY A 108 17.56 -2.99 -3.13
N VAL A 109 16.37 -3.56 -2.87
CA VAL A 109 15.90 -4.80 -3.51
C VAL A 109 15.24 -4.51 -4.86
N PHE A 110 14.49 -3.41 -4.96
CA PHE A 110 13.74 -3.05 -6.16
C PHE A 110 14.17 -1.69 -6.71
N GLU A 111 13.87 -1.48 -7.99
CA GLU A 111 14.15 -0.22 -8.68
C GLU A 111 13.26 0.93 -8.19
N THR A 112 13.65 2.15 -8.53
CA THR A 112 12.85 3.35 -8.26
C THR A 112 11.60 3.39 -9.13
N GLU A 113 10.51 3.83 -8.52
CA GLU A 113 9.20 4.06 -9.09
C GLU A 113 8.82 5.54 -8.97
N GLU A 114 7.90 6.01 -9.81
CA GLU A 114 7.40 7.38 -9.75
C GLU A 114 5.90 7.38 -9.50
N TYR A 115 5.44 8.23 -8.58
CA TYR A 115 4.02 8.40 -8.27
C TYR A 115 3.40 9.57 -9.04
N ALA A 116 2.19 9.35 -9.52
CA ALA A 116 1.36 10.37 -10.15
C ALA A 116 -0.11 10.16 -9.78
N MET A 117 -0.92 11.21 -9.95
CA MET A 117 -2.37 11.09 -9.83
C MET A 117 -2.93 10.52 -11.14
N CYS A 118 -4.03 9.79 -11.05
CA CYS A 118 -4.67 9.20 -12.22
C CYS A 118 -6.05 9.78 -12.48
N VAL A 119 -6.42 9.93 -13.75
CA VAL A 119 -7.74 10.33 -14.20
C VAL A 119 -8.32 9.28 -15.14
N LYS A 120 -9.62 9.37 -15.41
CA LYS A 120 -10.27 8.48 -16.36
C LYS A 120 -9.57 8.53 -17.72
N LYS A 121 -9.30 7.37 -18.31
CA LYS A 121 -8.70 7.26 -19.64
C LYS A 121 -9.44 8.14 -20.66
N GLY A 122 -8.70 8.99 -21.35
CA GLY A 122 -9.19 9.94 -22.34
C GLY A 122 -9.74 11.25 -21.77
N ASN A 123 -9.71 11.47 -20.45
CA ASN A 123 -10.14 12.73 -19.83
C ASN A 123 -9.00 13.77 -19.88
N THR A 124 -8.66 14.21 -21.09
CA THR A 124 -7.54 15.14 -21.32
C THR A 124 -7.78 16.52 -20.71
N GLU A 125 -9.04 16.96 -20.61
CA GLU A 125 -9.38 18.26 -20.03
C GLU A 125 -9.00 18.33 -18.54
N LEU A 126 -9.46 17.37 -17.74
CA LEU A 126 -9.08 17.31 -16.32
C LEU A 126 -7.58 17.10 -16.15
N LEU A 127 -6.98 16.23 -16.98
CA LEU A 127 -5.55 15.96 -16.93
C LEU A 127 -4.71 17.21 -17.15
N ASP A 128 -5.04 18.00 -18.18
CA ASP A 128 -4.31 19.21 -18.53
C ASP A 128 -4.47 20.29 -17.45
N GLU A 129 -5.66 20.45 -16.86
CA GLU A 129 -5.87 21.36 -15.73
C GLU A 129 -5.06 20.94 -14.50
N MET A 130 -5.07 19.65 -14.15
CA MET A 130 -4.30 19.12 -13.02
C MET A 130 -2.80 19.26 -13.22
N ASN A 131 -2.29 18.95 -14.42
CA ASN A 131 -0.87 19.09 -14.74
C ASN A 131 -0.41 20.54 -14.66
N LYS A 132 -1.21 21.46 -15.21
CA LYS A 132 -0.90 22.90 -15.11
C LYS A 132 -0.87 23.37 -13.66
N ALA A 133 -1.86 22.99 -12.85
CA ALA A 133 -1.88 23.35 -11.43
C ALA A 133 -0.68 22.75 -10.68
N LEU A 134 -0.35 21.48 -10.94
CA LEU A 134 0.80 20.81 -10.36
C LEU A 134 2.14 21.47 -10.75
N GLU A 135 2.29 21.87 -12.02
CA GLU A 135 3.46 22.61 -12.50
C GLU A 135 3.61 23.93 -11.74
N GLU A 136 2.56 24.75 -11.65
CA GLU A 136 2.59 26.02 -10.92
C GLU A 136 2.94 25.82 -9.43
N LEU A 137 2.39 24.79 -8.79
CA LEU A 137 2.67 24.45 -7.37
C LEU A 137 4.09 23.92 -7.15
N LYS A 138 4.70 23.29 -8.16
CA LYS A 138 6.11 22.92 -8.13
C LYS A 138 6.98 24.16 -8.26
N GLU A 139 6.66 25.05 -9.21
CA GLU A 139 7.41 26.29 -9.46
C GLU A 139 7.40 27.24 -8.25
N ASP A 140 6.28 27.34 -7.53
CA ASP A 140 6.17 28.18 -6.33
C ASP A 140 6.66 27.50 -5.03
N GLY A 141 7.11 26.25 -5.13
CA GLY A 141 7.66 25.45 -4.03
C GLY A 141 6.62 24.93 -3.05
N THR A 142 5.32 25.00 -3.37
CA THR A 142 4.26 24.43 -2.52
C THR A 142 4.35 22.92 -2.44
N VAL A 143 4.65 22.23 -3.54
CA VAL A 143 4.83 20.75 -3.53
C VAL A 143 5.93 20.33 -2.57
N ASP A 144 7.10 20.97 -2.64
CA ASP A 144 8.23 20.64 -1.77
C ASP A 144 7.91 20.86 -0.29
N LYS A 145 7.17 21.94 0.04
CA LYS A 145 6.74 22.21 1.42
C LYS A 145 5.73 21.19 1.92
N ILE A 146 4.77 20.77 1.06
CA ILE A 146 3.81 19.72 1.40
C ILE A 146 4.55 18.42 1.69
N ILE A 147 5.42 17.96 0.78
CA ILE A 147 6.19 16.73 0.98
C ILE A 147 7.06 16.83 2.24
N GLY A 148 7.76 17.95 2.41
CA GLY A 148 8.62 18.21 3.56
C GLY A 148 7.89 18.20 4.91
N ASN A 149 6.59 18.52 4.93
CA ASN A 149 5.77 18.43 6.15
C ASN A 149 5.55 16.99 6.63
N TYR A 150 5.72 16.00 5.74
CA TYR A 150 5.46 14.60 6.08
C TYR A 150 6.72 13.72 6.02
N ILE A 151 7.72 14.10 5.21
CA ILE A 151 8.96 13.36 5.00
C ILE A 151 10.17 14.28 5.22
N GLY A 152 11.11 13.84 6.06
CA GLY A 152 12.38 14.53 6.29
C GLY A 152 12.38 15.51 7.48
N ASP A 153 13.38 16.40 7.50
CA ASP A 153 13.70 17.26 8.66
C ASP A 153 12.65 18.35 8.95
N ASP A 154 11.77 18.63 8.00
CA ASP A 154 10.70 19.63 8.09
C ASP A 154 9.34 19.05 8.49
N THR A 155 9.31 17.78 8.90
CA THR A 155 8.08 17.10 9.32
C THR A 155 7.32 17.92 10.38
N GLY A 156 6.03 18.16 10.11
CA GLY A 156 5.11 18.92 10.97
C GLY A 156 5.29 20.44 10.97
N LYS A 157 6.10 21.01 10.06
CA LYS A 157 6.35 22.47 9.99
C LYS A 157 5.48 23.23 9.00
N TYR A 158 4.74 22.54 8.12
CA TYR A 158 3.94 23.16 7.07
C TYR A 158 2.66 22.37 6.78
N GLN A 159 1.58 22.65 7.53
CA GLN A 159 0.28 22.11 7.17
C GLN A 159 -0.32 22.96 6.04
N TYR A 160 -0.66 22.33 4.91
CA TYR A 160 -1.35 23.06 3.85
C TYR A 160 -2.77 23.42 4.28
N GLU A 161 -3.14 24.69 4.11
CA GLU A 161 -4.48 25.22 4.31
C GLU A 161 -4.89 25.98 3.05
N SER A 162 -6.11 25.75 2.58
CA SER A 162 -6.65 26.49 1.44
C SER A 162 -6.65 28.01 1.72
N PRO A 163 -6.14 28.85 0.82
CA PRO A 163 -6.22 30.29 1.00
C PRO A 163 -7.66 30.78 1.17
N ALA A 164 -7.87 31.77 2.04
CA ALA A 164 -9.21 32.21 2.45
C ALA A 164 -10.06 32.81 1.32
N ASP A 165 -9.44 33.23 0.23
CA ASP A 165 -10.04 33.90 -0.92
C ASP A 165 -10.06 33.03 -2.19
N VAL A 166 -9.76 31.73 -2.09
CA VAL A 166 -9.91 30.81 -3.22
C VAL A 166 -11.38 30.72 -3.63
N ASP A 167 -11.61 30.77 -4.94
CA ASP A 167 -12.94 30.57 -5.53
C ASP A 167 -13.16 29.09 -5.87
N HIS A 168 -14.10 28.43 -5.20
CA HIS A 168 -14.50 27.04 -5.49
C HIS A 168 -15.77 26.93 -6.34
N SER A 169 -16.12 28.00 -7.10
CA SER A 169 -17.38 28.05 -7.86
C SER A 169 -17.52 27.03 -8.99
N LYS A 170 -16.46 26.31 -9.38
CA LYS A 170 -16.56 25.24 -10.40
C LYS A 170 -17.19 23.95 -9.87
N GLY A 171 -17.41 23.83 -8.56
CA GLY A 171 -18.03 22.67 -7.94
C GLY A 171 -17.02 21.79 -7.21
N THR A 172 -17.27 20.48 -7.13
CA THR A 172 -16.47 19.54 -6.33
C THR A 172 -15.87 18.47 -7.22
N LEU A 173 -14.59 18.16 -7.01
CA LEU A 173 -13.93 16.97 -7.55
C LEU A 173 -13.81 15.90 -6.46
N VAL A 174 -14.11 14.66 -6.83
CA VAL A 174 -14.03 13.50 -5.95
C VAL A 174 -12.73 12.74 -6.20
N MET A 175 -11.89 12.67 -5.16
CA MET A 175 -10.64 11.91 -5.13
C MET A 175 -10.88 10.49 -4.59
N ALA A 176 -10.60 9.47 -5.39
CA ALA A 176 -10.52 8.09 -4.91
C ALA A 176 -9.14 7.81 -4.29
N THR A 177 -9.11 7.21 -3.11
CA THR A 177 -7.86 6.92 -2.38
C THR A 177 -7.96 5.65 -1.52
N ASN A 178 -6.85 5.24 -0.90
CA ASN A 178 -6.81 4.18 0.13
C ASN A 178 -6.05 4.67 1.37
N ALA A 179 -6.77 5.17 2.37
CA ALA A 179 -6.20 5.88 3.52
C ALA A 179 -5.51 4.99 4.58
N GLU A 180 -4.64 4.08 4.14
CA GLU A 180 -3.83 3.17 4.97
C GLU A 180 -2.33 3.24 4.59
N PHE A 181 -1.93 4.34 3.93
CA PHE A 181 -0.64 4.50 3.24
C PHE A 181 0.11 5.75 3.73
N GLU A 182 0.29 5.86 5.05
CA GLU A 182 1.08 6.92 5.68
C GLU A 182 2.52 6.92 5.10
N PRO A 183 3.08 8.05 4.64
CA PRO A 183 2.63 9.43 4.85
C PRO A 183 1.76 10.06 3.75
N TYR A 184 1.39 9.33 2.71
CA TYR A 184 0.71 9.89 1.53
C TYR A 184 -0.79 10.09 1.76
N GLU A 185 -1.47 9.07 2.26
CA GLU A 185 -2.89 9.14 2.62
C GLU A 185 -3.15 8.22 3.82
N TYR A 186 -3.70 8.77 4.89
CA TYR A 186 -3.97 7.98 6.08
C TYR A 186 -5.04 8.65 6.95
N HIS A 187 -5.71 7.81 7.74
CA HIS A 187 -6.63 8.29 8.76
C HIS A 187 -5.87 8.94 9.93
N GLU A 188 -6.23 10.17 10.25
CA GLU A 188 -5.86 10.85 11.49
C GLU A 188 -7.12 11.42 12.16
N GLY A 189 -7.47 10.86 13.32
CA GLY A 189 -8.74 11.17 13.98
C GLY A 189 -9.94 10.73 13.11
N ASP A 190 -10.85 11.67 12.84
CA ASP A 190 -12.02 11.45 11.99
C ASP A 190 -11.78 11.87 10.52
N GLY A 191 -10.56 12.33 10.19
CA GLY A 191 -10.20 12.84 8.86
C GLY A 191 -9.16 11.99 8.14
N ILE A 192 -9.03 12.23 6.84
CA ILE A 192 -7.96 11.68 5.99
C ILE A 192 -6.98 12.80 5.69
N VAL A 193 -5.70 12.56 5.96
CA VAL A 193 -4.59 13.52 5.83
C VAL A 193 -3.43 12.87 5.07
N GLY A 194 -2.41 13.66 4.73
CA GLY A 194 -1.20 13.18 4.07
C GLY A 194 -0.81 13.99 2.84
N ILE A 195 0.31 13.63 2.22
CA ILE A 195 0.87 14.29 1.04
C ILE A 195 -0.16 14.34 -0.09
N ASP A 196 -0.82 13.22 -0.40
CA ASP A 196 -1.76 13.13 -1.51
C ASP A 196 -2.99 14.01 -1.25
N VAL A 197 -3.49 14.02 -0.01
CA VAL A 197 -4.61 14.86 0.41
C VAL A 197 -4.28 16.35 0.25
N ASP A 198 -3.14 16.78 0.78
CA ASP A 198 -2.76 18.19 0.77
C ASP A 198 -2.40 18.66 -0.64
N LEU A 199 -1.73 17.83 -1.43
CA LEU A 199 -1.41 18.13 -2.81
C LEU A 199 -2.69 18.20 -3.67
N SER A 200 -3.62 17.25 -3.52
CA SER A 200 -4.90 17.28 -4.21
C SER A 200 -5.74 18.49 -3.82
N ARG A 201 -5.72 18.90 -2.55
CA ARG A 201 -6.40 20.13 -2.11
C ARG A 201 -5.79 21.36 -2.76
N ALA A 202 -4.46 21.48 -2.79
CA ALA A 202 -3.77 22.58 -3.45
C ALA A 202 -4.04 22.66 -4.95
N ILE A 203 -4.10 21.52 -5.63
CA ILE A 203 -4.47 21.42 -7.05
C ILE A 203 -5.91 21.87 -7.27
N CYS A 204 -6.86 21.38 -6.46
CA CYS A 204 -8.27 21.77 -6.55
C CYS A 204 -8.45 23.28 -6.30
N ASP A 205 -7.74 23.85 -5.33
CA ASP A 205 -7.74 25.29 -5.05
C ASP A 205 -7.28 26.12 -6.27
N LYS A 206 -6.20 25.69 -6.94
CA LYS A 206 -5.71 26.34 -8.17
C LYS A 206 -6.71 26.25 -9.33
N MET A 207 -7.41 25.13 -9.42
CA MET A 207 -8.38 24.87 -10.48
C MET A 207 -9.75 25.50 -10.21
N GLY A 208 -10.03 25.86 -8.95
CA GLY A 208 -11.27 26.46 -8.49
C GLY A 208 -12.38 25.45 -8.14
N TYR A 209 -11.99 24.29 -7.63
CA TYR A 209 -12.89 23.23 -7.17
C TYR A 209 -12.73 22.95 -5.68
N ASP A 210 -13.82 22.56 -5.02
CA ASP A 210 -13.77 21.85 -3.74
C ASP A 210 -13.22 20.43 -3.92
N LEU A 211 -12.66 19.85 -2.86
CA LEU A 211 -12.19 18.47 -2.82
C LEU A 211 -13.09 17.61 -1.91
N GLU A 212 -13.63 16.53 -2.45
CA GLU A 212 -14.24 15.43 -1.69
C GLU A 212 -13.34 14.19 -1.76
N ILE A 213 -13.21 13.46 -0.65
CA ILE A 213 -12.35 12.28 -0.56
C ILE A 213 -13.22 11.03 -0.40
N LEU A 214 -12.98 10.05 -1.27
CA LEU A 214 -13.62 8.74 -1.27
C LEU A 214 -12.59 7.65 -0.97
N ASP A 215 -12.56 7.20 0.28
CA ASP A 215 -11.71 6.09 0.75
C ASP A 215 -12.27 4.73 0.33
N MET A 216 -11.42 3.89 -0.26
CA MET A 216 -11.76 2.55 -0.75
C MET A 216 -10.56 1.61 -0.74
N GLU A 217 -10.75 0.35 -1.12
CA GLU A 217 -9.65 -0.58 -1.36
C GLU A 217 -8.83 -0.14 -2.60
N PHE A 218 -7.51 -0.25 -2.53
CA PHE A 218 -6.61 0.28 -3.57
C PHE A 218 -6.93 -0.23 -4.99
N ASP A 219 -7.24 -1.52 -5.14
CA ASP A 219 -7.58 -2.12 -6.44
C ASP A 219 -8.92 -1.64 -7.03
N SER A 220 -9.72 -0.91 -6.24
CA SER A 220 -11.00 -0.35 -6.64
C SER A 220 -10.89 1.08 -7.17
N ILE A 221 -9.74 1.75 -7.04
CA ILE A 221 -9.54 3.14 -7.45
C ILE A 221 -9.76 3.31 -8.96
N LEU A 222 -9.00 2.59 -9.81
CA LEU A 222 -9.14 2.70 -11.26
C LEU A 222 -10.55 2.30 -11.75
N PRO A 223 -11.16 1.19 -11.27
CA PRO A 223 -12.56 0.90 -11.58
C PRO A 223 -13.54 2.00 -11.17
N SER A 224 -13.33 2.66 -10.02
CA SER A 224 -14.19 3.74 -9.52
C SER A 224 -14.16 4.96 -10.45
N ILE A 225 -12.96 5.36 -10.87
CA ILE A 225 -12.74 6.46 -11.80
C ILE A 225 -13.33 6.13 -13.18
N ALA A 226 -13.09 4.91 -13.69
CA ALA A 226 -13.65 4.46 -14.96
C ALA A 226 -15.20 4.51 -14.95
N ALA A 227 -15.81 4.13 -13.82
CA ALA A 227 -17.25 4.16 -13.59
C ALA A 227 -17.82 5.57 -13.34
N GLY A 228 -16.98 6.59 -13.17
CA GLY A 228 -17.41 7.97 -12.87
C GLY A 228 -17.95 8.15 -11.45
N LYS A 229 -17.53 7.31 -10.50
CA LYS A 229 -17.81 7.50 -9.07
C LYS A 229 -16.82 8.44 -8.39
N ALA A 230 -15.62 8.56 -8.96
CA ALA A 230 -14.60 9.52 -8.61
C ALA A 230 -14.07 10.16 -9.91
N ASP A 231 -13.56 11.37 -9.79
CA ASP A 231 -13.04 12.15 -10.92
C ASP A 231 -11.56 11.82 -11.20
N PHE A 232 -10.80 11.63 -10.12
CA PHE A 232 -9.38 11.27 -10.15
C PHE A 232 -8.99 10.38 -8.96
N GLY A 233 -7.79 9.84 -8.97
CA GLY A 233 -7.21 9.06 -7.89
C GLY A 233 -5.84 9.58 -7.47
N ALA A 234 -5.62 9.63 -6.18
CA ALA A 234 -4.33 9.91 -5.55
C ALA A 234 -4.17 8.91 -4.39
N ALA A 235 -3.20 8.03 -4.50
CA ALA A 235 -2.95 6.97 -3.52
C ALA A 235 -1.52 6.41 -3.61
N GLY A 236 -0.50 7.29 -3.66
CA GLY A 236 0.89 6.90 -3.91
C GLY A 236 1.02 6.02 -5.16
N MET A 237 0.34 6.39 -6.24
CA MET A 237 0.10 5.47 -7.34
C MET A 237 1.25 5.47 -8.34
N THR A 238 2.01 4.38 -8.38
CA THR A 238 3.05 4.17 -9.39
C THR A 238 2.50 4.26 -10.81
N VAL A 239 3.20 5.01 -11.66
CA VAL A 239 2.98 5.02 -13.11
C VAL A 239 3.51 3.71 -13.70
N ASP A 240 2.61 2.83 -14.14
CA ASP A 240 2.98 1.61 -14.83
C ASP A 240 2.18 1.40 -16.13
N ALA A 241 2.76 0.60 -17.03
CA ALA A 241 2.23 0.37 -18.37
C ALA A 241 0.88 -0.36 -18.39
N GLU A 242 0.54 -1.13 -17.36
CA GLU A 242 -0.76 -1.80 -17.26
C GLU A 242 -1.85 -0.81 -16.81
N ARG A 243 -1.58 0.02 -15.80
CA ARG A 243 -2.50 1.06 -15.35
C ARG A 243 -2.75 2.10 -16.45
N GLN A 244 -1.73 2.47 -17.24
CA GLN A 244 -1.87 3.39 -18.37
C GLN A 244 -2.81 2.91 -19.49
N LYS A 245 -3.13 1.61 -19.54
CA LYS A 245 -4.17 1.09 -20.45
C LYS A 245 -5.58 1.49 -20.00
N ASN A 246 -5.76 1.74 -18.70
CA ASN A 246 -7.07 1.93 -18.06
C ASN A 246 -7.27 3.35 -17.50
N ALA A 247 -6.21 4.14 -17.35
CA ALA A 247 -6.23 5.52 -16.88
C ALA A 247 -5.17 6.37 -17.60
N ASP A 248 -5.30 7.68 -17.51
CA ASP A 248 -4.21 8.61 -17.83
C ASP A 248 -3.63 9.16 -16.52
N PHE A 249 -2.36 9.53 -16.52
CA PHE A 249 -1.62 9.95 -15.32
C PHE A 249 -1.10 11.36 -15.49
N THR A 250 -1.12 12.12 -14.40
CA THR A 250 -0.47 13.43 -14.31
C THR A 250 1.05 13.30 -14.45
N ASP A 251 1.74 14.43 -14.51
CA ASP A 251 3.16 14.48 -14.21
C ASP A 251 3.43 13.94 -12.79
N THR A 252 4.61 13.38 -12.59
CA THR A 252 4.99 12.70 -11.34
C THR A 252 5.27 13.72 -10.24
N TYR A 253 4.92 13.41 -9.00
CA TYR A 253 5.11 14.31 -7.84
C TYR A 253 6.03 13.74 -6.77
N ALA A 254 6.30 12.44 -6.77
CA ALA A 254 7.19 11.79 -5.81
C ALA A 254 7.89 10.58 -6.44
N ASN A 255 9.05 10.24 -5.89
CA ASN A 255 9.75 8.99 -6.17
C ASN A 255 9.54 8.01 -5.02
N ALA A 256 9.51 6.73 -5.34
CA ALA A 256 9.37 5.65 -4.37
C ALA A 256 10.22 4.44 -4.78
N SER A 257 10.25 3.42 -3.92
CA SER A 257 10.74 2.09 -4.26
C SER A 257 10.02 1.08 -3.38
N GLN A 258 9.87 -0.15 -3.87
CA GLN A 258 9.44 -1.26 -3.03
C GLN A 258 10.59 -1.70 -2.13
N VAL A 259 10.27 -2.00 -0.86
CA VAL A 259 11.22 -2.55 0.11
C VAL A 259 10.64 -3.81 0.75
N VAL A 260 11.50 -4.56 1.46
CA VAL A 260 11.10 -5.80 2.12
C VAL A 260 11.12 -5.64 3.63
N ILE A 261 9.97 -5.85 4.27
CA ILE A 261 9.87 -5.87 5.73
C ILE A 261 9.95 -7.32 6.22
N VAL A 262 10.81 -7.55 7.19
CA VAL A 262 10.99 -8.86 7.85
C VAL A 262 10.95 -8.71 9.37
N ARG A 263 10.75 -9.82 10.08
CA ARG A 263 10.94 -9.86 11.54
C ARG A 263 12.43 -9.78 11.89
N LYS A 264 12.76 -9.12 13.00
CA LYS A 264 14.10 -9.15 13.60
C LYS A 264 14.43 -10.50 14.24
#